data_AF-A0A9Q0WST0-F1
#
_entry.id   AF-A0A9Q0WST0-F1
#
_cell.length_a   1.000
_cell.length_b   1.000
_cell.length_c   1.000
_cell.angle_alpha   90.00
_cell.angle_beta   90.00
_cell.angle_gamma   90.00
#
_symmetry.space_group_name_H-M   'P 1'
#
loop_
_entity.id
_entity.type
_entity.pdbx_description
1 polymer ?
#
loop_
_entity_poly.entity_id
_entity_poly.type
_entity_poly.pdbx_seq_one_letter_code
_entity_poly.pdbx_strand_id
1 'polypeptide(L)'
;MPLGKAKRYLEDVMAHKQAIPFRRFCGGVGRTAQAKNRHSNVFCLPFYLHYLPFQVKGLDVDALYISHIQVNQAQKQRRRTYRAHGRINPYMSSPCHIELTLSEKEEPVKKEPETQLATSKSKKSQASS
;
A
#
# COMPACT_ATOMS: atom_id res chain seq x y z
N MET A 1 4.43 1.11 -6.45
CA MET A 1 5.44 2.18 -6.15
C MET A 1 6.82 1.60 -6.40
N PRO A 2 7.73 2.26 -7.14
CA PRO A 2 9.09 1.75 -7.35
C PRO A 2 9.82 1.60 -6.01
N LEU A 3 10.66 0.56 -5.88
CA LEU A 3 11.31 0.24 -4.62
C LEU A 3 12.23 1.38 -4.11
N GLY A 4 13.04 1.97 -4.98
CA GLY A 4 13.93 3.08 -4.62
C GLY A 4 13.18 4.32 -4.13
N LYS A 5 12.03 4.64 -4.74
CA LYS A 5 11.16 5.74 -4.29
C LYS A 5 10.50 5.44 -2.94
N ALA A 6 10.12 4.18 -2.69
CA ALA A 6 9.54 3.76 -1.43
C ALA A 6 10.55 3.87 -0.27
N LYS A 7 11.80 3.45 -0.48
CA LYS A 7 12.88 3.61 0.50
C LYS A 7 13.13 5.07 0.86
N ARG A 8 13.33 5.93 -0.16
CA ARG A 8 13.49 7.38 0.05
C ARG A 8 12.31 8.01 0.79
N TYR A 9 11.08 7.61 0.45
CA TYR A 9 9.90 8.10 1.15
C TYR A 9 9.91 7.74 2.65
N LEU A 10 10.34 6.54 3.00
CA LEU A 10 10.45 6.11 4.40
C LEU A 10 11.58 6.83 5.15
N GLU A 11 12.72 7.05 4.50
CA GLU A 11 13.82 7.86 5.04
C GLU A 11 13.37 9.30 5.31
N ASP A 12 12.62 9.91 4.37
CA ASP A 12 12.05 11.24 4.54
C ASP A 12 11.01 11.30 5.67
N VAL A 13 10.25 10.23 5.89
CA VAL A 13 9.32 10.11 7.02
C VAL A 13 10.08 10.01 8.34
N MET A 14 11.17 9.23 8.40
CA MET A 14 12.04 9.17 9.58
C MET A 14 12.69 10.53 9.88
N ALA A 15 13.10 11.25 8.84
CA ALA A 15 13.62 12.61 8.93
C ALA A 15 12.53 13.68 9.18
N HIS A 16 11.27 13.28 9.34
CA HIS A 16 10.12 14.18 9.54
C HIS A 16 9.94 15.23 8.43
N LYS A 17 10.46 14.98 7.23
CA LYS A 17 10.27 15.83 6.05
C LYS A 17 8.93 15.58 5.38
N GLN A 18 8.45 14.33 5.44
CA GLN A 18 7.15 13.91 4.94
C GLN A 18 6.40 13.12 6.02
N ALA A 19 5.09 12.99 5.85
CA ALA A 19 4.25 12.27 6.80
C ALA A 19 3.37 11.20 6.13
N ILE A 20 3.01 10.16 6.89
CA ILE A 20 2.17 9.05 6.42
C ILE A 20 0.70 9.38 6.69
N PRO A 21 -0.16 9.47 5.66
CA PRO A 21 -1.56 9.83 5.83
C PRO A 21 -2.36 8.74 6.55
N PHE A 22 -3.09 9.09 7.61
CA PHE A 22 -4.05 8.21 8.27
C PHE A 22 -5.40 8.35 7.59
N ARG A 23 -5.96 7.22 7.13
CA ARG A 23 -7.27 7.18 6.44
C ARG A 23 -8.39 6.56 7.26
N ARG A 24 -8.08 5.54 8.08
CA ARG A 24 -9.08 4.77 8.83
C ARG A 24 -9.07 5.05 10.34
N PHE A 25 -7.90 5.00 10.97
CA PHE A 25 -7.76 5.13 12.43
C PHE A 25 -7.46 6.59 12.83
N CYS A 26 -8.47 7.46 12.73
CA CYS A 26 -8.32 8.91 12.90
C CYS A 26 -8.88 9.48 14.22
N GLY A 27 -9.23 8.64 15.20
CA GLY A 27 -9.75 9.09 16.49
C GLY A 27 -8.64 9.70 17.37
N GLY A 28 -8.62 11.03 17.51
CA GLY A 28 -7.67 11.73 18.38
C GLY A 28 -6.25 11.91 17.81
N VAL A 29 -6.06 11.76 16.49
CA VAL A 29 -4.75 11.99 15.85
C VAL A 29 -4.48 13.48 15.64
N GLY A 30 -3.19 13.85 15.66
CA GLY A 30 -2.73 15.21 15.39
C GLY A 30 -2.96 15.68 13.95
N ARG A 31 -2.87 17.00 13.74
CA ARG A 31 -2.89 17.63 12.42
C ARG A 31 -1.52 18.22 12.11
N THR A 32 -1.07 18.15 10.86
CA THR A 32 0.18 18.79 10.41
C THR A 32 0.03 19.35 9.00
N ALA A 33 0.76 20.42 8.69
CA ALA A 33 0.80 21.03 7.36
C ALA A 33 1.39 20.09 6.29
N GLN A 34 2.17 19.09 6.70
CA GLN A 34 2.77 18.09 5.81
C GLN A 34 1.72 17.21 5.08
N ALA A 35 0.49 17.16 5.59
CA ALA A 35 -0.61 16.44 4.96
C ALA A 35 -1.37 17.21 3.89
N LYS A 36 -1.06 18.49 3.64
CA LYS A 36 -1.83 19.32 2.71
C LYS A 36 -2.00 18.67 1.33
N ASN A 37 -0.97 18.01 0.81
CA ASN A 37 -1.02 17.35 -0.50
C ASN A 37 -1.89 16.08 -0.52
N ARG A 38 -2.30 15.53 0.63
CA ARG A 38 -2.99 14.24 0.75
C ARG A 38 -4.32 14.29 1.52
N HIS A 39 -4.81 15.47 1.90
CA HIS A 39 -6.13 15.70 2.52
C HIS A 39 -6.48 14.71 3.64
N SER A 40 -5.56 14.45 4.57
CA SER A 40 -5.71 13.43 5.63
C SER A 40 -5.08 13.87 6.95
N ASN A 41 -5.56 13.30 8.06
CA ASN A 41 -4.94 13.52 9.38
C ASN A 41 -3.66 12.67 9.51
N VAL A 42 -2.72 13.05 10.37
CA VAL A 42 -1.35 12.50 10.32
C VAL A 42 -0.73 12.31 11.69
N PHE A 43 -0.11 11.15 11.87
CA PHE A 43 0.87 10.93 12.92
C PHE A 43 2.13 10.32 12.30
N CYS A 44 3.31 10.74 12.71
CA CYS A 44 4.57 10.08 12.35
C CYS A 44 4.76 8.93 13.35
N LEU A 45 4.42 7.70 12.96
CA LEU A 45 4.91 6.54 13.71
C LEU A 45 6.02 5.90 12.88
N PRO A 46 7.25 5.81 13.39
CA PRO A 46 8.31 5.08 12.73
C PRO A 46 7.95 3.60 12.80
N PHE A 47 7.50 3.02 11.69
CA PHE A 47 7.44 1.56 11.57
C PHE A 47 8.68 1.09 10.82
N TYR A 48 9.48 0.27 11.50
CA TYR A 48 10.77 -0.23 11.04
C TYR A 48 10.59 -1.17 9.83
N LEU A 49 10.76 -0.64 8.61
CA LEU A 49 11.15 -1.43 7.44
C LEU A 49 12.68 -1.55 7.35
N HIS A 50 13.35 -1.76 8.50
CA HIS A 50 14.81 -1.87 8.56
C HIS A 50 15.34 -3.28 8.23
N TYR A 51 14.47 -4.30 8.12
CA TYR A 51 14.91 -5.70 8.11
C TYR A 51 14.29 -6.58 7.03
N LEU A 52 14.18 -6.09 5.80
CA LEU A 52 14.11 -7.00 4.66
C LEU A 52 15.46 -6.94 3.94
N PRO A 53 16.38 -7.90 4.18
CA PRO A 53 17.47 -8.13 3.25
C PRO A 53 16.83 -8.59 1.94
N PHE A 54 16.54 -7.65 1.05
CA PHE A 54 16.05 -7.91 -0.31
C PHE A 54 17.08 -8.63 -1.21
N GLN A 55 18.09 -9.27 -0.61
CA GLN A 55 18.97 -10.18 -1.32
C GLN A 55 18.22 -11.48 -1.60
N VAL A 56 17.45 -11.51 -2.69
CA VAL A 56 16.92 -12.75 -3.25
C VAL A 56 17.14 -12.76 -4.76
N LYS A 57 18.15 -13.53 -5.17
CA LYS A 57 18.34 -14.24 -6.45
C LYS A 57 17.96 -13.50 -7.75
N GLY A 58 18.95 -12.86 -8.39
CA GLY A 58 18.97 -12.63 -9.85
C GLY A 58 17.92 -11.67 -10.44
N LEU A 59 17.13 -11.00 -9.61
CA LEU A 59 16.11 -10.02 -10.02
C LEU A 59 16.72 -8.62 -10.10
N ASP A 60 16.27 -7.81 -11.06
CA ASP A 60 16.78 -6.46 -11.26
C ASP A 60 16.17 -5.48 -10.25
N VAL A 61 16.98 -5.04 -9.30
CA VAL A 61 16.59 -4.17 -8.17
C VAL A 61 15.95 -2.86 -8.64
N ASP A 62 16.31 -2.37 -9.83
CA ASP A 62 15.80 -1.11 -10.37
C ASP A 62 14.43 -1.25 -11.05
N ALA A 63 14.12 -2.44 -11.59
CA ALA A 63 12.83 -2.77 -12.19
C ALA A 63 11.74 -3.15 -11.16
N LEU A 64 12.13 -3.38 -9.90
CA LEU A 64 11.23 -3.82 -8.84
C LEU A 64 10.23 -2.74 -8.39
N TYR A 65 8.97 -3.14 -8.28
CA TYR A 65 7.93 -2.34 -7.64
C TYR A 65 7.14 -3.16 -6.63
N ILE A 66 6.59 -2.44 -5.65
CA ILE A 66 5.66 -3.01 -4.66
C ILE A 66 4.32 -3.25 -5.34
N SER A 67 3.93 -4.52 -5.49
CA SER A 67 2.66 -4.94 -6.09
C SER A 67 1.56 -5.09 -5.04
N HIS A 68 1.88 -5.73 -3.90
CA HIS A 68 0.91 -5.97 -2.83
C HIS A 68 1.53 -5.76 -1.45
N ILE A 69 0.77 -5.11 -0.56
CA ILE A 69 1.09 -5.01 0.87
C ILE A 69 -0.19 -5.36 1.64
N GLN A 70 -0.07 -6.30 2.56
CA GLN A 70 -1.15 -6.65 3.48
C GLN A 70 -0.65 -6.63 4.92
N VAL A 71 -1.49 -6.12 5.82
CA VAL A 71 -1.22 -6.10 7.26
C VAL A 71 -2.42 -6.71 7.99
N ASN A 72 -2.18 -7.82 8.68
CA ASN A 72 -3.20 -8.54 9.44
C ASN A 72 -2.90 -8.49 10.94
N GLN A 73 -3.95 -8.51 11.76
CA GLN A 73 -3.77 -8.60 13.22
C GLN A 73 -3.28 -9.99 13.60
N ALA A 74 -2.25 -10.05 14.45
CA ALA A 74 -1.77 -11.29 15.04
C ALA A 74 -2.37 -11.48 16.45
N GLN A 75 -2.12 -12.65 17.05
CA GLN A 75 -2.64 -12.97 18.38
C GLN A 75 -2.14 -11.95 19.43
N LYS A 76 -3.08 -11.35 20.17
CA LYS A 76 -2.75 -10.36 21.19
C LYS A 76 -2.02 -10.97 22.38
N GLN A 77 -0.95 -10.29 22.82
CA GLN A 77 -0.21 -10.69 24.01
C GLN A 77 -0.94 -10.21 25.27
N ARG A 78 -1.11 -11.10 26.25
CA ARG A 78 -1.89 -10.82 27.46
C ARG A 78 -1.02 -10.21 28.57
N ARG A 79 -1.36 -8.99 28.99
CA ARG A 79 -0.89 -8.38 30.26
C ARG A 79 -2.06 -7.78 31.02
N ARG A 80 -1.91 -7.64 32.33
CA ARG A 80 -2.90 -7.03 33.22
C ARG A 80 -2.37 -5.69 33.73
N THR A 81 -3.29 -4.77 33.96
CA THR A 81 -3.04 -3.51 34.66
C THR A 81 -3.96 -3.42 35.85
N TYR A 82 -3.37 -3.20 37.02
CA TYR A 82 -4.11 -2.92 38.24
C TYR A 82 -4.57 -1.47 38.21
N ARG A 83 -5.83 -1.23 38.56
CA ARG A 83 -6.47 0.08 38.58
C ARG A 83 -7.04 0.35 39.98
N ALA A 84 -7.49 1.58 40.19
CA ALA A 84 -8.09 1.98 41.45
C ALA A 84 -9.23 1.04 41.90
N HIS A 85 -9.41 0.90 43.22
CA HIS A 85 -10.42 0.06 43.85
C HIS A 85 -10.33 -1.43 43.50
N GLY A 86 -9.12 -1.97 43.33
CA GLY A 86 -8.90 -3.40 43.09
C GLY A 86 -9.36 -3.89 41.69
N ARG A 87 -9.68 -2.97 40.77
CA ARG A 87 -10.08 -3.31 39.41
C ARG A 87 -8.90 -3.83 38.60
N ILE A 88 -9.11 -4.86 37.79
CA ILE A 88 -8.08 -5.45 36.92
C ILE A 88 -8.54 -5.34 35.47
N ASN A 89 -7.79 -4.60 34.66
CA ASN A 89 -8.08 -4.41 33.24
C ASN A 89 -6.98 -5.01 32.36
N PRO A 90 -7.32 -5.51 31.15
CA PRO A 90 -6.32 -5.95 30.19
C PRO A 90 -5.55 -4.76 29.61
N TYR A 91 -4.24 -4.91 29.48
CA TYR A 91 -3.40 -4.03 28.69
C TYR A 91 -2.61 -4.90 27.70
N MET A 92 -3.19 -5.09 26.52
CA MET A 92 -2.68 -6.06 25.55
C MET A 92 -1.91 -5.36 24.44
N SER A 93 -0.77 -5.94 24.07
CA SER A 93 -0.08 -5.55 22.84
C SER A 93 -0.85 -6.05 21.63
N SER A 94 -0.83 -5.29 20.54
CA SER A 94 -1.47 -5.62 19.27
C SER A 94 -0.41 -5.93 18.21
N PRO A 95 0.17 -7.15 18.21
CA PRO A 95 1.10 -7.56 17.15
C PRO A 95 0.39 -7.70 15.81
N CYS A 96 1.16 -7.67 14.72
CA CYS A 96 0.66 -7.80 13.36
C CYS A 96 1.58 -8.67 12.48
N HIS A 97 0.99 -9.28 11.46
CA HIS A 97 1.70 -9.90 10.35
C HIS A 97 1.70 -8.95 9.17
N ILE A 98 2.86 -8.76 8.55
CA ILE A 98 3.06 -7.87 7.40
C ILE A 98 3.57 -8.72 6.25
N GLU A 99 2.83 -8.70 5.16
CA GLU A 99 3.17 -9.38 3.92
C GLU A 99 3.47 -8.33 2.85
N LEU A 100 4.58 -8.52 2.14
CA LEU A 100 5.03 -7.61 1.09
C LEU A 100 5.44 -8.42 -0.13
N THR A 101 4.75 -8.19 -1.24
CA THR A 101 5.05 -8.81 -2.54
C THR A 101 5.67 -7.78 -3.46
N LEU A 102 6.81 -8.16 -4.04
CA LEU A 102 7.48 -7.40 -5.08
C LEU A 102 7.26 -8.10 -6.41
N SER A 103 7.12 -7.31 -7.46
CA SER A 103 7.01 -7.81 -8.82
C SER A 103 7.92 -6.98 -9.72
N GLU A 104 8.47 -7.62 -10.75
CA GLU A 104 9.15 -6.91 -11.83
C GLU A 104 8.13 -6.30 -12.77
N LYS A 105 8.45 -5.12 -13.29
CA LYS A 105 7.58 -4.45 -14.24
C LYS A 105 7.81 -5.04 -15.63
N GLU A 106 6.84 -5.80 -16.14
CA GLU A 106 6.87 -6.31 -17.51
C GLU A 106 6.71 -5.17 -18.52
N GLU A 107 7.42 -5.29 -19.65
CA GLU A 107 7.21 -4.42 -20.81
C GLU A 107 5.85 -4.74 -21.47
N PRO A 108 5.15 -3.72 -22.00
CA PRO A 108 3.86 -3.95 -22.64
C PRO A 108 4.00 -4.86 -23.85
N VAL A 109 3.42 -6.07 -23.75
CA VAL A 109 3.33 -7.01 -24.87
C VAL A 109 2.45 -6.39 -25.96
N LYS A 110 2.98 -6.34 -27.19
CA LYS A 110 2.25 -5.84 -28.36
C LYS A 110 1.01 -6.71 -28.56
N LYS A 111 -0.18 -6.09 -28.56
CA LYS A 111 -1.39 -6.76 -29.06
C LYS A 111 -1.16 -7.15 -30.52
N GLU A 112 -1.47 -8.39 -30.86
CA GLU A 112 -1.52 -8.81 -32.26
C GLU A 112 -2.53 -7.92 -33.00
N PRO A 113 -2.23 -7.51 -34.24
CA PRO A 113 -3.19 -6.75 -35.02
C PRO A 113 -4.44 -7.60 -35.23
N GLU A 114 -5.60 -7.07 -34.83
CA GLU A 114 -6.90 -7.68 -35.14
C GLU A 114 -6.96 -7.90 -36.66
N THR A 115 -6.97 -9.17 -37.06
CA THR A 115 -7.15 -9.52 -38.47
C THR A 115 -8.56 -9.05 -38.82
N GLN A 116 -8.66 -8.06 -39.69
CA GLN A 116 -9.93 -7.54 -40.20
C GLN A 116 -10.64 -8.65 -40.98
N LEU A 117 -11.34 -9.53 -40.27
CA LEU A 117 -12.25 -10.49 -40.86
C LEU A 117 -13.53 -9.74 -41.27
N ALA A 118 -13.52 -9.39 -42.55
CA ALA A 118 -14.64 -9.11 -43.44
C ALA A 118 -15.70 -8.08 -42.97
N THR A 119 -15.76 -6.98 -43.74
CA THR A 119 -16.87 -6.04 -43.78
C THR A 119 -18.22 -6.75 -43.84
N SER A 120 -19.05 -6.60 -42.79
CA SER A 120 -20.46 -6.97 -42.89
C SER A 120 -21.13 -6.07 -43.92
N LYS A 121 -21.64 -6.66 -45.00
CA LYS A 121 -22.37 -5.94 -46.05
C LYS A 121 -23.59 -5.26 -45.42
N SER A 122 -23.75 -3.96 -45.59
CA SER A 122 -24.99 -3.26 -45.28
C SER A 122 -26.09 -3.72 -46.24
N LYS A 123 -27.17 -4.29 -45.71
CA LYS A 123 -28.42 -4.45 -46.48
C LYS A 123 -29.06 -3.06 -46.61
N LYS A 124 -28.91 -2.43 -47.77
CA LYS A 124 -29.81 -1.36 -48.23
C LYS A 124 -31.20 -1.98 -48.40
N SER A 125 -32.13 -1.70 -47.50
CA SER A 125 -33.56 -1.84 -47.79
C SER A 125 -34.03 -0.55 -48.47
N GLN A 126 -34.15 -0.62 -49.80
CA GLN A 126 -35.08 0.24 -50.52
C GLN A 126 -36.51 -0.18 -50.14
N ALA A 127 -37.34 0.78 -49.75
CA ALA A 127 -38.78 0.66 -49.85
C ALA A 127 -39.35 2.05 -50.15
N SER A 128 -39.84 2.18 -51.37
CA SER A 128 -40.72 3.21 -51.90
C SER A 128 -42.17 2.94 -51.49
N SER A 129 -42.96 4.02 -51.47
CA SER A 129 -44.43 4.16 -51.38
C SER A 129 -44.95 4.70 -50.06
#